data_AF-A0A833J732-F1
#
_entry.id   AF-A0A833J732-F1
#
_cell.length_a   1.000
_cell.length_b   1.000
_cell.length_c   1.000
_cell.angle_alpha   90.00
_cell.angle_beta   90.00
_cell.angle_gamma   90.00
#
_symmetry.space_group_name_H-M   'P 1'
#
loop_
_entity.id
_entity.type
_entity.pdbx_description
1 polymer ?
#
loop_
_entity_poly.entity_id
_entity_poly.type
_entity_poly.pdbx_seq_one_letter_code
_entity_poly.pdbx_strand_id
1 'polypeptide(L)'
;MRRPARIAALLGALVPAAASAQVAPGQALQQKPYFALYEVLGKPENWKIHGTFRPRVEGLGGQFRPAPAPATNDLFSMQATLFAEYDTGPVRIGGEIFDSRAYFQRRNSNSIATTEVNAFELGQAYLGFDMADVAGLGTVSTLTVGRFTQNVGSRRLIARNQFRNTINAFTGIAYDWENAAKDRLRLFYTLPHYRLPDDRAGILSNSIEWDQESLDTQLFGGIFTKAGVLGGILEAYGYGLLERDSGSQLEGIQTRDRRLFTPGFRLYRVPKPGQFDHELEVIGQVGVARNTAAVTDVTDVPVTAYFVHAEAGYTFKAAWTPRLSLHYDHASGDSANPNSYTRFDTLYGARRFDYGPTSLYGAVQRANLISPGIRFEIAPDPDWDAFVDYRTLWLENPTDSFAATGVRDRTGRSGTFAGHQIEGRLRYWLVPRSVVLDSGVAYLLKGDVLRNAPNAPNTGDTIYGYMTTTFFF
;
A
#
# COMPACT_ATOMS: atom_id res chain seq x y z
N MET A 1 38.94 -36.93 2.32
CA MET A 1 37.51 -36.63 2.47
C MET A 1 37.36 -35.36 3.31
N ARG A 2 37.20 -34.21 2.65
CA ARG A 2 37.06 -32.90 3.31
C ARG A 2 35.57 -32.60 3.46
N ARG A 3 35.11 -32.38 4.70
CA ARG A 3 33.75 -31.90 5.01
C ARG A 3 33.56 -30.53 4.32
N PRO A 4 32.49 -30.29 3.55
CA PRO A 4 32.23 -28.95 3.07
C PRO A 4 31.80 -28.08 4.26
N ALA A 5 32.44 -26.92 4.39
CA ALA A 5 32.11 -25.91 5.36
C ALA A 5 30.66 -25.44 5.11
N ARG A 6 29.83 -25.47 6.15
CA ARG A 6 28.52 -24.79 6.15
C ARG A 6 28.80 -23.29 6.06
N ILE A 7 28.77 -22.73 4.85
CA ILE A 7 28.66 -21.29 4.67
C ILE A 7 27.24 -20.94 5.08
N ALA A 8 27.10 -20.41 6.29
CA ALA A 8 25.89 -19.70 6.71
C ALA A 8 25.82 -18.42 5.87
N ALA A 9 25.27 -18.52 4.66
CA ALA A 9 24.86 -17.36 3.91
C ALA A 9 23.72 -16.71 4.70
N LEU A 10 24.01 -15.56 5.33
CA LEU A 10 23.01 -14.69 5.90
C LEU A 10 22.05 -14.25 4.77
N LEU A 11 20.98 -15.01 4.57
CA LEU A 11 19.83 -14.65 3.75
C LEU A 11 19.05 -13.54 4.46
N GLY A 12 19.51 -12.32 4.29
CA GLY A 12 18.70 -11.12 4.50
C GLY A 12 17.93 -10.77 3.23
N ALA A 13 16.94 -11.57 2.84
CA ALA A 13 16.05 -11.24 1.71
C ALA A 13 14.65 -11.87 1.81
N LEU A 14 14.15 -12.01 3.02
CA LEU A 14 12.73 -11.87 3.32
C LEU A 14 12.74 -11.20 4.68
N VAL A 15 12.88 -9.87 4.69
CA VAL A 15 12.55 -9.12 5.90
C VAL A 15 11.11 -9.49 6.19
N PRO A 16 10.79 -10.18 7.31
CA PRO A 16 9.42 -10.30 7.72
C PRO A 16 8.88 -8.87 7.78
N ALA A 17 7.84 -8.59 7.00
CA ALA A 17 7.33 -7.25 6.75
C ALA A 17 6.81 -6.52 8.01
N ALA A 18 6.98 -7.13 9.19
CA ALA A 18 6.85 -6.51 10.50
C ALA A 18 7.80 -5.32 10.72
N ALA A 19 8.92 -5.22 9.99
CA ALA A 19 9.94 -4.18 10.20
C ALA A 19 10.10 -3.18 9.04
N SER A 20 9.00 -2.71 8.46
CA SER A 20 9.04 -1.49 7.63
C SER A 20 7.88 -0.58 7.96
N ALA A 21 7.63 -0.36 9.25
CA ALA A 21 7.02 0.89 9.68
C ALA A 21 7.87 2.02 9.07
N GLN A 22 7.29 3.05 8.43
CA GLN A 22 8.03 4.18 7.85
C GLN A 22 9.14 4.61 8.80
N VAL A 23 10.37 4.19 8.54
CA VAL A 23 11.49 4.41 9.44
C VAL A 23 11.91 5.83 9.18
N ALA A 24 11.92 6.66 10.22
CA ALA A 24 12.31 8.04 10.05
C ALA A 24 13.79 8.12 9.59
N PRO A 25 14.19 9.20 8.90
CA PRO A 25 15.56 9.39 8.43
C PRO A 25 16.60 9.06 9.50
N GLY A 26 17.56 8.17 9.19
CA GLY A 26 18.70 7.87 10.07
C GLY A 26 18.49 6.77 11.12
N GLN A 27 17.31 6.15 11.21
CA GLN A 27 17.11 5.01 12.11
C GLN A 27 17.57 3.69 11.45
N ALA A 28 18.51 3.00 12.08
CA ALA A 28 18.84 1.61 11.75
C ALA A 28 17.87 0.69 12.49
N LEU A 29 17.05 -0.05 11.76
CA LEU A 29 16.27 -1.15 12.33
C LEU A 29 17.20 -2.34 12.57
N GLN A 30 17.82 -2.42 13.74
CA GLN A 30 18.41 -3.69 14.15
C GLN A 30 18.39 -3.86 15.65
N GLN A 31 17.26 -4.37 16.16
CA GLN A 31 17.15 -4.87 17.52
C GLN A 31 15.79 -5.61 17.69
N LYS A 32 15.76 -6.75 18.41
CA LYS A 32 14.60 -7.69 18.53
C LYS A 32 13.49 -7.18 19.46
N PRO A 33 12.20 -7.55 19.31
CA PRO A 33 11.17 -7.24 20.31
C PRO A 33 11.59 -7.70 21.71
N TYR A 34 11.22 -6.96 22.76
CA TYR A 34 11.48 -7.34 24.16
C TYR A 34 10.71 -8.61 24.55
N PHE A 35 9.51 -8.78 23.97
CA PHE A 35 8.72 -9.99 24.01
C PHE A 35 8.73 -10.62 22.62
N ALA A 36 9.53 -11.66 22.44
CA ALA A 36 9.52 -12.45 21.21
C ALA A 36 8.90 -13.82 21.48
N LEU A 37 7.76 -14.11 20.87
CA LEU A 37 7.08 -15.40 20.83
C LEU A 37 8.07 -16.52 20.48
N TYR A 38 8.98 -16.27 19.54
CA TYR A 38 10.07 -17.19 19.22
C TYR A 38 10.93 -17.57 20.43
N GLU A 39 11.22 -16.62 21.33
CA GLU A 39 11.99 -16.89 22.55
C GLU A 39 11.17 -17.64 23.60
N VAL A 40 9.89 -17.30 23.76
CA VAL A 40 8.95 -18.01 24.66
C VAL A 40 8.77 -19.47 24.24
N LEU A 41 8.76 -19.75 22.93
CA LEU A 41 8.67 -21.09 22.37
C LEU A 41 9.97 -21.91 22.49
N GLY A 42 11.00 -21.39 23.17
CA GLY A 42 12.27 -22.09 23.37
C GLY A 42 13.21 -22.02 22.18
N LYS A 43 13.05 -21.02 21.30
CA LYS A 43 13.89 -20.79 20.10
C LYS A 43 14.00 -22.05 19.23
N PRO A 44 12.87 -22.61 18.76
CA PRO A 44 12.89 -23.83 17.98
C PRO A 44 13.82 -23.66 16.77
N GLU A 45 14.75 -24.60 16.59
CA GLU A 45 15.72 -24.56 15.50
C GLU A 45 15.00 -24.56 14.16
N ASN A 46 15.54 -23.81 13.19
CA ASN A 46 15.02 -23.70 11.82
C ASN A 46 13.61 -23.07 11.68
N TRP A 47 13.01 -22.60 12.76
CA TRP A 47 11.74 -21.88 12.72
C TRP A 47 11.94 -20.37 12.78
N LYS A 48 11.12 -19.64 12.02
CA LYS A 48 10.88 -18.21 12.22
C LYS A 48 9.41 -18.03 12.56
N ILE A 49 9.12 -17.44 13.71
CA ILE A 49 7.75 -17.21 14.17
C ILE A 49 7.65 -15.75 14.62
N HIS A 50 6.64 -15.05 14.12
CA HIS A 50 6.32 -13.69 14.56
C HIS A 50 4.84 -13.42 14.33
N GLY A 51 4.30 -12.51 15.12
CA GLY A 51 2.93 -12.05 15.02
C GLY A 51 2.79 -10.59 15.41
N THR A 52 1.65 -10.04 15.02
CA THR A 52 1.25 -8.70 15.42
C THR A 52 -0.19 -8.70 15.87
N PHE A 53 -0.52 -7.83 16.82
CA PHE A 53 -1.90 -7.49 17.14
C PHE A 53 -2.04 -5.98 17.14
N ARG A 54 -3.00 -5.47 16.36
CA ARG A 54 -3.15 -4.04 16.09
C ARG A 54 -4.60 -3.58 16.25
N PRO A 55 -5.05 -3.27 17.48
CA PRO A 55 -6.28 -2.52 17.70
C PRO A 55 -6.14 -1.06 17.26
N ARG A 56 -7.20 -0.51 16.69
CA ARG A 56 -7.30 0.90 16.30
C ARG A 56 -8.70 1.44 16.57
N VAL A 57 -8.74 2.66 17.08
CA VAL A 57 -9.95 3.50 17.09
C VAL A 57 -9.79 4.63 16.07
N GLU A 58 -10.86 4.90 15.33
CA GLU A 58 -10.92 5.93 14.29
C GLU A 58 -12.23 6.71 14.40
N GLY A 59 -12.15 8.02 14.16
CA GLY A 59 -13.32 8.90 14.07
C GLY A 59 -13.19 9.80 12.84
N LEU A 60 -14.32 10.03 12.17
CA LEU A 60 -14.44 10.91 11.02
C LEU A 60 -15.66 11.80 11.18
N GLY A 61 -15.47 13.12 11.07
CA GLY A 61 -16.52 14.12 10.96
C GLY A 61 -16.43 14.88 9.64
N GLY A 62 -17.55 15.41 9.16
CA GLY A 62 -17.58 16.23 7.94
C GLY A 62 -17.37 15.41 6.65
N GLN A 63 -18.08 14.27 6.53
CA GLN A 63 -17.96 13.31 5.42
C GLN A 63 -17.73 13.93 4.04
N PHE A 64 -16.70 13.48 3.31
CA PHE A 64 -16.42 13.92 1.93
C PHE A 64 -17.11 13.07 0.86
N ARG A 65 -17.52 11.84 1.20
CA ARG A 65 -18.22 10.95 0.26
C ARG A 65 -19.68 11.38 0.05
N PRO A 66 -20.21 11.27 -1.18
CA PRO A 66 -21.63 11.47 -1.46
C PRO A 66 -22.57 10.59 -0.62
N ALA A 67 -23.85 10.94 -0.60
CA ALA A 67 -24.89 10.11 -0.02
C ALA A 67 -24.88 8.67 -0.60
N PRO A 68 -25.21 7.64 0.19
CA PRO A 68 -25.78 7.70 1.54
C PRO A 68 -24.74 7.66 2.68
N ALA A 69 -23.48 8.05 2.45
CA ALA A 69 -22.47 8.06 3.51
C ALA A 69 -22.87 8.99 4.68
N PRO A 70 -22.77 8.55 5.94
CA PRO A 70 -23.16 9.37 7.09
C PRO A 70 -22.18 10.53 7.29
N ALA A 71 -22.68 11.65 7.80
CA ALA A 71 -21.88 12.86 8.07
C ALA A 71 -20.73 12.63 9.05
N THR A 72 -20.92 11.72 10.01
CA THR A 72 -19.91 11.27 10.97
C THR A 72 -19.83 9.75 10.98
N ASN A 73 -18.65 9.21 11.28
CA ASN A 73 -18.47 7.78 11.41
C ASN A 73 -17.35 7.44 12.39
N ASP A 74 -17.55 6.38 13.15
CA ASP A 74 -16.61 5.86 14.14
C ASP A 74 -16.34 4.38 13.84
N LEU A 75 -15.12 3.93 14.09
CA LEU A 75 -14.72 2.55 13.84
C LEU A 75 -13.73 2.10 14.91
N PHE A 76 -14.01 0.95 15.49
CA PHE A 76 -12.97 0.15 16.12
C PHE A 76 -12.59 -0.97 15.16
N SER A 77 -11.31 -1.06 14.81
CA SER A 77 -10.79 -2.14 13.97
C SER A 77 -9.66 -2.86 14.69
N MET A 78 -9.46 -4.13 14.36
CA MET A 78 -8.31 -4.89 14.79
C MET A 78 -7.74 -5.71 13.63
N GLN A 79 -6.43 -5.87 13.63
CA GLN A 79 -5.72 -6.82 12.78
C GLN A 79 -4.79 -7.66 13.65
N ALA A 80 -4.94 -8.99 13.59
CA ALA A 80 -3.96 -9.93 14.09
C ALA A 80 -3.24 -10.60 12.92
N THR A 81 -1.93 -10.81 13.04
CA THR A 81 -1.16 -11.64 12.12
C THR A 81 -0.37 -12.68 12.89
N LEU A 82 -0.26 -13.88 12.34
CA LEU A 82 0.64 -14.92 12.85
C LEU A 82 1.33 -15.58 11.67
N PHE A 83 2.65 -15.40 11.60
CA PHE A 83 3.52 -15.98 10.59
C PHE A 83 4.39 -17.07 11.21
N ALA A 84 4.54 -18.17 10.48
CA ALA A 84 5.53 -19.20 10.76
C ALA A 84 6.23 -19.62 9.46
N GLU A 85 7.55 -19.78 9.50
CA GLU A 85 8.33 -20.38 8.41
C GLU A 85 9.28 -21.42 8.99
N TYR A 86 9.34 -22.57 8.32
CA TYR A 86 10.29 -23.63 8.62
C TYR A 86 11.32 -23.74 7.50
N ASP A 87 12.60 -23.71 7.86
CA ASP A 87 13.72 -23.84 6.94
C ASP A 87 14.28 -25.27 6.96
N THR A 88 14.05 -26.03 5.89
CA THR A 88 14.60 -27.38 5.77
C THR A 88 16.07 -27.38 5.32
N GLY A 89 16.60 -26.23 4.88
CA GLY A 89 17.87 -26.07 4.17
C GLY A 89 17.65 -25.74 2.68
N PRO A 90 17.20 -26.70 1.84
CA PRO A 90 16.94 -26.45 0.43
C PRO A 90 15.57 -25.81 0.15
N VAL A 91 14.62 -25.95 1.08
CA VAL A 91 13.25 -25.45 0.93
C VAL A 91 12.79 -24.78 2.22
N ARG A 92 12.24 -23.58 2.11
CA ARG A 92 11.51 -22.89 3.17
C ARG A 92 10.01 -23.09 2.98
N ILE A 93 9.31 -23.42 4.05
CA ILE A 93 7.85 -23.62 4.06
C ILE A 93 7.27 -22.54 4.94
N GLY A 94 6.56 -21.58 4.34
CA GLY A 94 6.03 -20.40 5.05
C GLY A 94 4.51 -20.38 5.06
N GLY A 95 3.93 -19.90 6.16
CA GLY A 95 2.50 -19.68 6.32
C GLY A 95 2.21 -18.43 7.14
N GLU A 96 1.12 -17.72 6.81
CA GLU A 96 0.64 -16.57 7.58
C GLU A 96 -0.88 -16.48 7.57
N ILE A 97 -1.46 -16.27 8.76
CA ILE A 97 -2.88 -15.98 8.93
C ILE A 97 -3.05 -14.49 9.22
N PHE A 98 -4.08 -13.89 8.61
CA PHE A 98 -4.57 -12.54 8.90
C PHE A 98 -5.96 -12.62 9.53
N ASP A 99 -6.18 -11.99 10.67
CA ASP A 99 -7.53 -11.79 11.22
C ASP A 99 -7.82 -10.30 11.31
N SER A 100 -8.61 -9.79 10.37
CA SER A 100 -8.93 -8.36 10.25
C SER A 100 -10.42 -8.16 10.50
N ARG A 101 -10.77 -7.46 11.59
CA ARG A 101 -12.16 -7.27 12.02
C ARG A 101 -12.49 -5.81 12.32
N ALA A 102 -13.77 -5.47 12.19
CA ALA A 102 -14.31 -4.12 12.37
C ALA A 102 -15.60 -4.13 13.21
N TYR A 103 -15.74 -3.13 14.08
CA TYR A 103 -16.83 -2.99 15.04
C TYR A 103 -17.25 -1.52 15.21
N PHE A 104 -18.45 -1.34 15.79
CA PHE A 104 -19.08 -0.06 16.11
C PHE A 104 -19.41 0.85 14.92
N GLN A 105 -19.27 0.36 13.68
CA GLN A 105 -19.78 1.04 12.50
C GLN A 105 -21.30 1.19 12.57
N ARG A 106 -21.82 2.30 12.03
CA ARG A 106 -23.28 2.48 11.86
C ARG A 106 -23.81 1.44 10.86
N ARG A 107 -24.86 0.70 11.24
CA ARG A 107 -25.43 -0.39 10.42
C ARG A 107 -25.82 0.07 9.00
N ASN A 108 -26.33 1.29 8.86
CA ASN A 108 -26.76 1.87 7.59
C ASN A 108 -25.65 2.65 6.86
N SER A 109 -24.38 2.50 7.25
CA SER A 109 -23.24 3.24 6.67
C SER A 109 -22.40 2.38 5.74
N ASN A 110 -22.26 2.76 4.47
CA ASN A 110 -21.36 2.11 3.51
C ASN A 110 -19.87 2.46 3.72
N SER A 111 -19.49 2.80 4.96
CA SER A 111 -18.15 3.26 5.33
C SER A 111 -17.13 2.15 5.58
N ILE A 112 -17.57 0.91 5.67
CA ILE A 112 -16.70 -0.26 5.79
C ILE A 112 -16.94 -1.20 4.61
N ALA A 113 -15.85 -1.80 4.14
CA ALA A 113 -15.87 -2.78 3.07
C ALA A 113 -14.88 -3.92 3.38
N THR A 114 -14.55 -4.71 2.36
CA THR A 114 -13.45 -5.68 2.38
C THR A 114 -12.08 -5.04 2.72
N THR A 115 -11.97 -3.71 2.71
CA THR A 115 -10.78 -3.00 3.17
C THR A 115 -10.62 -2.97 4.69
N GLU A 116 -11.70 -3.22 5.44
CA GLU A 116 -11.74 -3.23 6.90
C GLU A 116 -11.90 -4.63 7.49
N VAL A 117 -12.57 -5.53 6.76
CA VAL A 117 -12.90 -6.89 7.21
C VAL A 117 -12.30 -7.91 6.26
N ASN A 118 -11.55 -8.85 6.83
CA ASN A 118 -11.08 -10.09 6.21
C ASN A 118 -10.69 -11.04 7.36
N ALA A 119 -11.68 -11.80 7.84
CA ALA A 119 -11.56 -12.56 9.08
C ALA A 119 -10.91 -13.93 8.81
N PHE A 120 -9.88 -14.25 9.60
CA PHE A 120 -9.18 -15.54 9.57
C PHE A 120 -8.74 -16.03 8.18
N GLU A 121 -8.07 -15.17 7.42
CA GLU A 121 -7.57 -15.42 6.07
C GLU A 121 -6.20 -16.08 6.04
N LEU A 122 -6.03 -17.10 5.19
CA LEU A 122 -4.74 -17.71 4.90
C LEU A 122 -4.00 -16.91 3.82
N GLY A 123 -3.44 -15.78 4.23
CA GLY A 123 -2.80 -14.83 3.33
C GLY A 123 -1.43 -15.26 2.80
N GLN A 124 -0.72 -16.16 3.49
CA GLN A 124 0.49 -16.78 2.97
C GLN A 124 0.49 -18.30 3.22
N ALA A 125 0.95 -19.05 2.22
CA ALA A 125 1.17 -20.49 2.23
C ALA A 125 2.08 -20.82 1.03
N TYR A 126 3.39 -20.86 1.23
CA TYR A 126 4.37 -20.96 0.14
C TYR A 126 5.51 -21.93 0.39
N LEU A 127 6.14 -22.34 -0.72
CA LEU A 127 7.46 -22.95 -0.76
C LEU A 127 8.47 -21.94 -1.33
N GLY A 128 9.59 -21.75 -0.64
CA GLY A 128 10.72 -20.92 -1.05
C GLY A 128 11.94 -21.77 -1.33
N PHE A 129 12.58 -21.59 -2.48
CA PHE A 129 13.79 -22.31 -2.88
C PHE A 129 14.92 -21.29 -3.01
N ASP A 130 15.88 -21.34 -2.09
CA ASP A 130 17.04 -20.46 -2.10
C ASP A 130 18.20 -21.13 -2.87
N MET A 131 18.76 -20.40 -3.81
CA MET A 131 19.76 -20.87 -4.75
C MET A 131 20.94 -19.90 -4.73
N ALA A 132 22.10 -20.37 -4.27
CA ALA A 132 23.35 -19.61 -4.32
C ALA A 132 24.15 -19.97 -5.57
N ASP A 133 24.76 -18.97 -6.19
CA ASP A 133 25.69 -19.10 -7.33
C ASP A 133 25.12 -19.72 -8.62
N VAL A 134 23.82 -20.04 -8.67
CA VAL A 134 23.17 -20.66 -9.84
C VAL A 134 23.09 -19.73 -11.05
N ALA A 135 22.99 -18.41 -10.81
CA ALA A 135 22.98 -17.38 -11.85
C ALA A 135 24.35 -16.67 -12.01
N GLY A 136 25.43 -17.32 -11.57
CA GLY A 136 26.80 -16.80 -11.58
C GLY A 136 27.36 -16.63 -10.17
N LEU A 137 28.70 -16.62 -10.06
CA LEU A 137 29.39 -16.50 -8.78
C LEU A 137 29.02 -15.22 -8.03
N GLY A 138 28.71 -15.34 -6.73
CA GLY A 138 28.31 -14.26 -5.86
C GLY A 138 26.85 -13.81 -6.04
N THR A 139 26.02 -14.62 -6.70
CA THR A 139 24.58 -14.35 -6.83
C THR A 139 23.77 -15.13 -5.81
N VAL A 140 22.68 -14.53 -5.36
CA VAL A 140 21.67 -15.18 -4.52
C VAL A 140 20.33 -15.02 -5.22
N SER A 141 19.63 -16.13 -5.40
CA SER A 141 18.30 -16.17 -5.97
C SER A 141 17.32 -16.89 -5.07
N THR A 142 16.07 -16.48 -5.10
CA THR A 142 14.97 -17.15 -4.40
C THR A 142 13.82 -17.34 -5.37
N LEU A 143 13.33 -18.58 -5.51
CA LEU A 143 12.06 -18.89 -6.17
C LEU A 143 10.99 -19.11 -5.10
N THR A 144 9.90 -18.34 -5.13
CA THR A 144 8.75 -18.50 -4.23
C THR A 144 7.54 -18.98 -5.03
N VAL A 145 6.88 -20.03 -4.56
CA VAL A 145 5.68 -20.62 -5.19
C VAL A 145 4.58 -20.82 -4.14
N GLY A 146 3.36 -20.38 -4.45
CA GLY A 146 2.19 -20.54 -3.56
C GLY A 146 1.49 -19.21 -3.27
N ARG A 147 0.85 -19.11 -2.09
CA ARG A 147 0.26 -17.87 -1.57
C ARG A 147 1.33 -17.04 -0.86
N PHE A 148 1.49 -15.78 -1.27
CA PHE A 148 2.41 -14.85 -0.63
C PHE A 148 1.93 -13.41 -0.77
N THR A 149 2.51 -12.53 0.05
CA THR A 149 2.30 -11.08 -0.09
C THR A 149 3.44 -10.43 -0.87
N GLN A 150 3.15 -9.32 -1.54
CA GLN A 150 4.13 -8.60 -2.35
C GLN A 150 4.30 -7.17 -1.87
N ASN A 151 5.53 -6.68 -1.88
CA ASN A 151 5.85 -5.29 -1.54
C ASN A 151 7.00 -4.83 -2.45
N VAL A 152 6.67 -4.15 -3.54
CA VAL A 152 7.58 -3.93 -4.68
C VAL A 152 7.85 -2.45 -4.90
N GLY A 153 9.13 -2.09 -5.12
CA GLY A 153 9.57 -0.73 -5.43
C GLY A 153 9.13 0.30 -4.38
N SER A 154 8.58 1.42 -4.85
CA SER A 154 8.00 2.49 -4.01
C SER A 154 6.74 2.09 -3.25
N ARG A 155 6.18 0.90 -3.53
CA ARG A 155 4.88 0.43 -2.99
C ARG A 155 3.68 1.22 -3.52
N ARG A 156 3.86 2.11 -4.51
CA ARG A 156 2.76 2.88 -5.13
C ARG A 156 1.89 2.08 -6.08
N LEU A 157 2.42 0.96 -6.62
CA LEU A 157 1.72 0.06 -7.54
C LEU A 157 1.45 -1.34 -6.96
N ILE A 158 2.36 -1.89 -6.15
CA ILE A 158 2.20 -3.21 -5.53
C ILE A 158 2.71 -3.15 -4.09
N ALA A 159 1.82 -3.30 -3.12
CA ALA A 159 2.17 -3.15 -1.73
C ALA A 159 1.51 -4.18 -0.82
N ARG A 160 2.25 -4.51 0.24
CA ARG A 160 1.67 -5.08 1.45
C ARG A 160 1.15 -3.92 2.29
N ASN A 161 -0.16 -3.78 2.39
CA ASN A 161 -0.76 -2.66 3.12
C ASN A 161 -0.44 -2.75 4.63
N GLN A 162 -0.01 -1.62 5.21
CA GLN A 162 0.36 -1.52 6.62
C GLN A 162 -0.58 -0.66 7.45
N PHE A 163 -1.33 0.25 6.82
CA PHE A 163 -2.29 1.09 7.53
C PHE A 163 -3.70 0.54 7.44
N ARG A 164 -4.15 0.19 6.24
CA ARG A 164 -5.44 -0.45 6.00
C ARG A 164 -5.58 -1.72 6.87
N ASN A 165 -6.81 -2.02 7.27
CA ASN A 165 -7.03 -3.16 8.15
C ASN A 165 -6.81 -4.51 7.47
N THR A 166 -6.90 -4.60 6.14
CA THR A 166 -6.66 -5.84 5.39
C THR A 166 -5.43 -5.77 4.50
N ILE A 167 -4.81 -6.93 4.26
CA ILE A 167 -3.56 -7.10 3.48
C ILE A 167 -3.87 -7.74 2.13
N ASN A 168 -3.25 -7.24 1.05
CA ASN A 168 -3.31 -7.90 -0.26
C ASN A 168 -2.39 -9.11 -0.27
N ALA A 169 -2.94 -10.24 -0.71
CA ALA A 169 -2.22 -11.48 -0.95
C ALA A 169 -2.41 -11.92 -2.40
N PHE A 170 -1.52 -12.81 -2.84
CA PHE A 170 -1.37 -13.22 -4.23
C PHE A 170 -1.02 -14.72 -4.27
N THR A 171 -1.51 -15.43 -5.27
CA THR A 171 -1.12 -16.82 -5.55
C THR A 171 -0.30 -16.89 -6.82
N GLY A 172 0.89 -17.49 -6.82
CA GLY A 172 1.64 -17.67 -8.06
C GLY A 172 3.11 -18.00 -7.84
N ILE A 173 3.96 -17.41 -8.68
CA ILE A 173 5.42 -17.61 -8.68
C ILE A 173 6.12 -16.24 -8.68
N ALA A 174 7.15 -16.11 -7.85
CA ALA A 174 8.07 -14.98 -7.87
C ALA A 174 9.52 -15.47 -7.86
N TYR A 175 10.37 -14.80 -8.64
CA TYR A 175 11.81 -15.02 -8.67
C TYR A 175 12.51 -13.72 -8.30
N ASP A 176 13.25 -13.75 -7.20
CA ASP A 176 14.09 -12.66 -6.74
C ASP A 176 15.56 -13.05 -6.98
N TRP A 177 16.37 -12.10 -7.46
CA TRP A 177 17.80 -12.25 -7.71
C TRP A 177 18.55 -11.02 -7.22
N GLU A 178 19.71 -11.25 -6.61
CA GLU A 178 20.66 -10.22 -6.21
C GLU A 178 22.09 -10.65 -6.59
N ASN A 179 22.90 -9.72 -7.07
CA ASN A 179 24.33 -9.95 -7.31
C ASN A 179 25.22 -9.34 -6.22
N ALA A 180 26.53 -9.64 -6.29
CA ALA A 180 27.53 -9.08 -5.38
C ALA A 180 27.59 -7.54 -5.37
N ALA A 181 27.18 -6.88 -6.46
CA ALA A 181 27.10 -5.42 -6.57
C ALA A 181 25.81 -4.81 -5.99
N LYS A 182 24.92 -5.64 -5.42
CA LYS A 182 23.60 -5.24 -4.88
C LYS A 182 22.60 -4.75 -5.93
N ASP A 183 22.84 -5.08 -7.20
CA ASP A 183 21.79 -5.00 -8.21
C ASP A 183 20.76 -6.08 -7.93
N ARG A 184 19.47 -5.75 -8.08
CA ARG A 184 18.36 -6.65 -7.78
C ARG A 184 17.41 -6.76 -8.95
N LEU A 185 16.90 -7.96 -9.19
CA LEU A 185 15.84 -8.24 -10.16
C LEU A 185 14.74 -9.02 -9.45
N ARG A 186 13.49 -8.60 -9.64
CA ARG A 186 12.33 -9.40 -9.27
C ARG A 186 11.45 -9.61 -10.49
N LEU A 187 11.09 -10.85 -10.75
CA LEU A 187 10.12 -11.26 -11.76
C LEU A 187 8.98 -12.00 -11.08
N PHE A 188 7.74 -11.82 -11.54
CA PHE A 188 6.62 -12.53 -10.95
C PHE A 188 5.48 -12.73 -11.95
N TYR A 189 4.70 -13.77 -11.71
CA TYR A 189 3.39 -14.02 -12.30
C TYR A 189 2.46 -14.51 -11.20
N THR A 190 1.39 -13.77 -10.97
CA THR A 190 0.53 -13.96 -9.79
C THR A 190 -0.93 -13.71 -10.08
N LEU A 191 -1.80 -14.33 -9.30
CA LEU A 191 -3.23 -14.13 -9.24
C LEU A 191 -3.52 -13.31 -7.98
N PRO A 192 -3.89 -12.03 -8.09
CA PRO A 192 -4.34 -11.25 -6.96
C PRO A 192 -5.60 -11.87 -6.34
N HIS A 193 -5.64 -11.91 -5.01
CA HIS A 193 -6.78 -12.46 -4.29
C HIS A 193 -8.00 -11.53 -4.35
N TYR A 194 -9.15 -12.10 -4.72
CA TYR A 194 -10.44 -11.47 -4.56
C TYR A 194 -10.91 -11.64 -3.12
N ARG A 195 -11.17 -10.52 -2.45
CA ARG A 195 -11.39 -10.52 -1.01
C ARG A 195 -12.84 -10.77 -0.65
N LEU A 196 -13.07 -11.70 0.28
CA LEU A 196 -14.38 -12.09 0.76
C LEU A 196 -14.49 -11.93 2.30
N PRO A 197 -15.71 -11.87 2.87
CA PRO A 197 -16.99 -11.67 2.19
C PRO A 197 -17.07 -10.26 1.58
N ASP A 198 -17.63 -10.12 0.39
CA ASP A 198 -17.87 -8.82 -0.26
C ASP A 198 -19.33 -8.32 -0.08
N ASP A 199 -20.19 -9.16 0.49
CA ASP A 199 -21.56 -8.83 0.80
C ASP A 199 -21.69 -8.04 2.12
N ARG A 200 -22.73 -7.21 2.18
CA ARG A 200 -22.93 -6.31 3.31
C ARG A 200 -23.18 -7.05 4.63
N ALA A 201 -23.89 -8.17 4.61
CA ALA A 201 -24.21 -8.92 5.82
C ALA A 201 -22.93 -9.57 6.36
N GLY A 202 -22.14 -10.24 5.50
CA GLY A 202 -20.88 -10.86 5.86
C GLY A 202 -19.86 -9.87 6.42
N ILE A 203 -19.71 -8.70 5.79
CA ILE A 203 -18.84 -7.62 6.28
C ILE A 203 -19.29 -7.13 7.67
N LEU A 204 -20.60 -6.93 7.90
CA LEU A 204 -21.11 -6.44 9.18
C LEU A 204 -21.00 -7.48 10.32
N SER A 205 -21.07 -8.78 10.01
CA SER A 205 -20.93 -9.85 10.98
C SER A 205 -19.49 -10.31 11.21
N ASN A 206 -18.51 -9.75 10.50
CA ASN A 206 -17.13 -10.27 10.47
C ASN A 206 -17.10 -11.77 10.11
N SER A 207 -17.89 -12.17 9.10
CA SER A 207 -17.93 -13.55 8.64
C SER A 207 -16.57 -14.00 8.14
N ILE A 208 -16.26 -15.28 8.38
CA ILE A 208 -15.08 -15.92 7.84
C ILE A 208 -15.45 -16.51 6.49
N GLU A 209 -14.85 -15.96 5.44
CA GLU A 209 -14.94 -16.45 4.08
C GLU A 209 -13.58 -16.20 3.43
N TRP A 210 -12.93 -17.27 2.96
CA TRP A 210 -11.56 -17.15 2.45
C TRP A 210 -11.53 -16.48 1.10
N ASP A 211 -10.51 -15.66 0.92
CA ASP A 211 -10.24 -14.99 -0.35
C ASP A 211 -10.04 -16.03 -1.47
N GLN A 212 -10.53 -15.68 -2.66
CA GLN A 212 -10.46 -16.53 -3.85
C GLN A 212 -9.36 -16.07 -4.81
N GLU A 213 -8.72 -17.02 -5.49
CA GLU A 213 -7.86 -16.75 -6.64
C GLU A 213 -8.55 -17.20 -7.94
N SER A 214 -8.45 -16.39 -8.98
CA SER A 214 -8.98 -16.73 -10.31
C SER A 214 -7.97 -16.37 -11.41
N LEU A 215 -7.98 -17.14 -12.48
CA LEU A 215 -7.28 -16.81 -13.73
C LEU A 215 -7.89 -15.60 -14.45
N ASP A 216 -9.07 -15.15 -14.02
CA ASP A 216 -9.69 -13.93 -14.53
C ASP A 216 -8.98 -12.67 -14.06
N THR A 217 -8.09 -12.74 -13.06
CA THR A 217 -7.24 -11.61 -12.69
C THR A 217 -5.79 -12.05 -12.54
N GLN A 218 -4.93 -11.57 -13.42
CA GLN A 218 -3.52 -11.91 -13.47
C GLN A 218 -2.69 -10.64 -13.39
N LEU A 219 -1.70 -10.64 -12.49
CA LEU A 219 -0.73 -9.59 -12.31
C LEU A 219 0.67 -10.17 -12.50
N PHE A 220 1.43 -9.64 -13.44
CA PHE A 220 2.77 -10.14 -13.76
C PHE A 220 3.71 -8.99 -14.11
N GLY A 221 5.00 -9.27 -14.15
CA GLY A 221 6.00 -8.31 -14.60
C GLY A 221 7.28 -8.41 -13.81
N GLY A 222 8.00 -7.30 -13.75
CA GLY A 222 9.26 -7.26 -13.03
C GLY A 222 9.81 -5.87 -12.79
N ILE A 223 10.80 -5.83 -11.92
CA ILE A 223 11.52 -4.63 -11.52
C ILE A 223 13.02 -4.95 -11.44
N PHE A 224 13.82 -4.06 -12.00
CA PHE A 224 15.27 -4.07 -11.85
C PHE A 224 15.69 -2.86 -11.03
N THR A 225 16.56 -3.08 -10.04
CA THR A 225 17.09 -2.06 -9.14
C THR A 225 18.61 -2.00 -9.29
N LYS A 226 19.14 -0.82 -9.55
CA LYS A 226 20.57 -0.54 -9.69
C LYS A 226 21.02 0.50 -8.68
N ALA A 227 22.00 0.16 -7.86
CA ALA A 227 22.60 1.09 -6.91
C ALA A 227 23.64 2.00 -7.60
N GLY A 228 23.90 3.18 -7.01
CA GLY A 228 25.00 4.07 -7.43
C GLY A 228 24.71 4.95 -8.64
N VAL A 229 23.49 4.91 -9.20
CA VAL A 229 23.10 5.78 -10.32
C VAL A 229 22.85 7.20 -9.81
N LEU A 230 23.62 8.18 -10.30
CA LEU A 230 23.55 9.59 -9.89
C LEU A 230 23.65 9.80 -8.36
N GLY A 231 24.41 8.93 -7.68
CA GLY A 231 24.55 8.94 -6.21
C GLY A 231 23.27 8.51 -5.47
N GLY A 232 22.35 7.84 -6.15
CA GLY A 232 21.12 7.27 -5.62
C GLY A 232 20.90 5.83 -6.07
N ILE A 233 19.65 5.45 -6.24
CA ILE A 233 19.17 4.15 -6.67
C ILE A 233 18.22 4.37 -7.84
N LEU A 234 18.42 3.63 -8.92
CA LEU A 234 17.52 3.59 -10.07
C LEU A 234 16.72 2.30 -10.04
N GLU A 235 15.41 2.41 -10.14
CA GLU A 235 14.47 1.33 -10.36
C GLU A 235 13.84 1.49 -11.74
N ALA A 236 13.77 0.43 -12.53
CA ALA A 236 13.04 0.38 -13.80
C ALA A 236 12.14 -0.85 -13.81
N TYR A 237 10.89 -0.69 -14.21
CA TYR A 237 9.89 -1.76 -14.08
C TYR A 237 8.81 -1.70 -15.15
N GLY A 238 8.12 -2.83 -15.30
CA GLY A 238 6.93 -2.96 -16.12
C GLY A 238 6.00 -4.02 -15.54
N TYR A 239 4.75 -3.65 -15.31
CA TYR A 239 3.73 -4.55 -14.76
C TYR A 239 2.55 -4.69 -15.72
N GLY A 240 2.14 -5.93 -15.99
CA GLY A 240 0.93 -6.26 -16.72
C GLY A 240 -0.20 -6.63 -15.77
N LEU A 241 -1.39 -6.12 -16.04
CA LEU A 241 -2.66 -6.56 -15.44
C LEU A 241 -3.54 -7.09 -16.56
N LEU A 242 -4.02 -8.33 -16.40
CA LEU A 242 -5.09 -8.87 -17.23
C LEU A 242 -6.26 -9.18 -16.29
N GLU A 243 -7.35 -8.48 -16.49
CA GLU A 243 -8.62 -8.69 -15.83
C GLU A 243 -9.64 -9.12 -16.89
N ARG A 244 -10.41 -10.15 -16.57
CA ARG A 244 -11.56 -10.62 -17.33
C ARG A 244 -12.82 -10.37 -16.52
N ASP A 245 -13.77 -9.68 -17.11
CA ASP A 245 -15.12 -9.58 -16.56
C ASP A 245 -15.86 -10.93 -16.70
N SER A 246 -16.10 -11.61 -15.58
CA SER A 246 -16.84 -12.88 -15.54
C SER A 246 -18.37 -12.69 -15.42
N GLY A 247 -18.84 -11.44 -15.37
CA GLY A 247 -20.24 -11.08 -15.53
C GLY A 247 -21.12 -11.42 -14.33
N SER A 248 -22.41 -11.71 -14.58
CA SER A 248 -23.44 -11.92 -13.56
C SER A 248 -23.71 -13.40 -13.23
N GLN A 249 -22.79 -14.30 -13.56
CA GLN A 249 -22.92 -15.72 -13.22
C GLN A 249 -22.83 -15.90 -11.69
N LEU A 250 -23.20 -17.08 -11.20
CA LEU A 250 -22.95 -17.45 -9.80
C LEU A 250 -21.43 -17.39 -9.58
N GLU A 251 -20.95 -16.56 -8.64
CA GLU A 251 -19.52 -16.23 -8.40
C GLU A 251 -18.85 -15.31 -9.45
N GLY A 252 -19.62 -14.76 -10.40
CA GLY A 252 -19.12 -13.78 -11.37
C GLY A 252 -18.81 -12.43 -10.73
N ILE A 253 -17.70 -11.81 -11.15
CA ILE A 253 -17.25 -10.50 -10.66
C ILE A 253 -17.34 -9.51 -11.82
N GLN A 254 -18.18 -8.49 -11.63
CA GLN A 254 -18.31 -7.37 -12.55
C GLN A 254 -17.10 -6.46 -12.44
N THR A 255 -16.36 -6.33 -13.53
CA THR A 255 -15.16 -5.51 -13.58
C THR A 255 -15.14 -4.61 -14.81
N ARG A 256 -14.06 -3.85 -14.94
CA ARG A 256 -13.83 -2.99 -16.11
C ARG A 256 -13.03 -3.71 -17.19
N ASP A 257 -12.83 -5.02 -17.08
CA ASP A 257 -12.14 -5.85 -18.08
C ASP A 257 -10.74 -5.28 -18.44
N ARG A 258 -10.02 -4.81 -17.40
CA ARG A 258 -8.78 -4.05 -17.53
C ARG A 258 -7.65 -4.92 -18.08
N ARG A 259 -7.10 -4.56 -19.23
CA ARG A 259 -5.87 -5.15 -19.79
C ARG A 259 -4.83 -4.06 -19.94
N LEU A 260 -3.98 -3.92 -18.92
CA LEU A 260 -3.09 -2.78 -18.74
C LEU A 260 -1.63 -3.22 -18.75
N PHE A 261 -0.79 -2.41 -19.36
CA PHE A 261 0.66 -2.45 -19.18
C PHE A 261 1.10 -1.12 -18.54
N THR A 262 1.83 -1.22 -17.44
CA THR A 262 2.24 -0.10 -16.59
C THR A 262 3.77 -0.05 -16.48
N PRO A 263 4.48 0.54 -17.46
CA PRO A 263 5.90 0.79 -17.37
C PRO A 263 6.20 2.01 -16.49
N GLY A 264 7.36 1.98 -15.82
CA GLY A 264 7.81 3.13 -15.06
C GLY A 264 9.28 3.04 -14.67
N PHE A 265 9.78 4.15 -14.14
CA PHE A 265 11.09 4.21 -13.52
C PHE A 265 11.04 5.11 -12.29
N ARG A 266 11.98 4.89 -11.38
CA ARG A 266 12.14 5.67 -10.16
C ARG A 266 13.61 5.90 -9.87
N LEU A 267 14.01 7.15 -9.70
CA LEU A 267 15.34 7.54 -9.26
C LEU A 267 15.20 8.18 -7.88
N TYR A 268 15.90 7.67 -6.88
CA TYR A 268 15.82 8.21 -5.53
C TYR A 268 17.13 8.15 -4.77
N ARG A 269 17.30 9.07 -3.84
CA ARG A 269 18.36 9.07 -2.83
C ARG A 269 17.68 9.12 -1.47
N VAL A 270 18.04 8.20 -0.59
CA VAL A 270 17.46 8.13 0.76
C VAL A 270 17.92 9.32 1.63
N PRO A 271 17.05 9.88 2.49
CA PRO A 271 17.41 10.94 3.43
C PRO A 271 18.56 10.59 4.36
N LYS A 272 19.52 11.51 4.53
CA LYS A 272 20.65 11.39 5.47
C LYS A 272 20.97 12.72 6.15
N PRO A 273 21.35 12.73 7.44
CA PRO A 273 21.72 13.96 8.15
C PRO A 273 22.82 14.76 7.42
N GLY A 274 22.56 16.05 7.22
CA GLY A 274 23.43 16.99 6.53
C GLY A 274 23.41 16.89 5.00
N GLN A 275 22.47 16.14 4.40
CA GLN A 275 22.46 15.88 2.96
C GLN A 275 21.08 16.18 2.33
N PHE A 276 21.12 16.58 1.06
CA PHE A 276 19.94 16.59 0.19
C PHE A 276 19.58 15.18 -0.26
N ASP A 277 18.28 14.94 -0.31
CA ASP A 277 17.65 13.73 -0.79
C ASP A 277 16.59 14.07 -1.84
N HIS A 278 16.23 13.11 -2.66
CA HIS A 278 15.25 13.31 -3.73
C HIS A 278 14.62 12.00 -4.14
N GLU A 279 13.46 12.10 -4.76
CA GLU A 279 12.79 11.02 -5.45
C GLU A 279 12.08 11.55 -6.68
N LEU A 280 12.21 10.85 -7.80
CA LEU A 280 11.43 11.07 -9.01
C LEU A 280 10.93 9.70 -9.46
N GLU A 281 9.62 9.53 -9.54
CA GLU A 281 8.97 8.35 -10.09
C GLU A 281 8.01 8.77 -11.21
N VAL A 282 8.16 8.17 -12.38
CA VAL A 282 7.32 8.42 -13.55
C VAL A 282 6.75 7.10 -14.03
N ILE A 283 5.43 7.07 -14.20
CA ILE A 283 4.66 5.86 -14.51
C ILE A 283 3.72 6.18 -15.67
N GLY A 284 3.78 5.37 -16.72
CA GLY A 284 2.78 5.36 -17.79
C GLY A 284 1.87 4.15 -17.63
N GLN A 285 0.65 4.23 -18.16
CA GLN A 285 -0.29 3.11 -18.22
C GLN A 285 -1.02 3.12 -19.56
N VAL A 286 -0.91 2.02 -20.29
CA VAL A 286 -1.50 1.84 -21.62
C VAL A 286 -2.23 0.51 -21.70
N GLY A 287 -3.18 0.39 -22.63
CA GLY A 287 -3.92 -0.86 -22.83
C GLY A 287 -5.36 -0.61 -23.21
N VAL A 288 -6.27 -1.43 -22.68
CA VAL A 288 -7.71 -1.27 -22.87
C VAL A 288 -8.47 -1.55 -21.57
N ALA A 289 -9.63 -0.93 -21.43
CA ALA A 289 -10.58 -1.17 -20.35
C ALA A 289 -11.97 -0.74 -20.81
N ARG A 290 -13.01 -1.12 -20.07
CA ARG A 290 -14.35 -0.57 -20.20
C ARG A 290 -14.50 0.69 -19.35
N ASN A 291 -15.42 1.57 -19.70
CA ASN A 291 -15.62 2.83 -18.96
C ASN A 291 -16.18 2.59 -17.55
N THR A 292 -16.98 1.55 -17.39
CA THR A 292 -17.66 1.19 -16.15
C THR A 292 -17.61 -0.33 -15.93
N ALA A 293 -17.93 -0.76 -14.71
CA ALA A 293 -18.14 -2.17 -14.40
C ALA A 293 -19.61 -2.61 -14.59
N ALA A 294 -20.43 -1.80 -15.27
CA ALA A 294 -21.83 -2.14 -15.48
C ALA A 294 -21.93 -3.32 -16.47
N VAL A 295 -22.86 -4.25 -16.22
CA VAL A 295 -23.11 -5.42 -17.11
C VAL A 295 -23.40 -5.01 -18.56
N THR A 296 -23.97 -3.83 -18.76
CA THR A 296 -24.30 -3.30 -20.09
C THR A 296 -23.10 -2.69 -20.80
N ASP A 297 -22.01 -2.42 -20.09
CA ASP A 297 -20.79 -1.88 -20.65
C ASP A 297 -19.87 -3.04 -21.06
N VAL A 298 -19.87 -3.33 -22.36
CA VAL A 298 -19.10 -4.42 -22.97
C VAL A 298 -18.10 -3.91 -24.01
N THR A 299 -17.92 -2.58 -24.09
CA THR A 299 -17.06 -1.95 -25.09
C THR A 299 -15.72 -1.58 -24.49
N ASP A 300 -14.67 -2.17 -25.03
CA ASP A 300 -13.30 -1.79 -24.69
C ASP A 300 -12.94 -0.45 -25.33
N VAL A 301 -12.33 0.41 -24.54
CA VAL A 301 -11.74 1.67 -24.97
C VAL A 301 -10.25 1.70 -24.67
N PRO A 302 -9.43 2.37 -25.51
CA PRO A 302 -8.00 2.52 -25.27
C PRO A 302 -7.75 3.27 -23.95
N VAL A 303 -6.76 2.78 -23.20
CA VAL A 303 -6.26 3.38 -21.97
C VAL A 303 -4.98 4.15 -22.26
N THR A 304 -4.90 5.38 -21.78
CA THR A 304 -3.65 6.16 -21.71
C THR A 304 -3.69 7.04 -20.47
N ALA A 305 -2.94 6.64 -19.44
CA ALA A 305 -2.90 7.33 -18.17
C ALA A 305 -1.45 7.45 -17.68
N TYR A 306 -1.22 8.36 -16.73
CA TYR A 306 0.11 8.57 -16.16
C TYR A 306 0.05 9.00 -14.70
N PHE A 307 1.17 8.76 -14.02
CA PHE A 307 1.44 9.28 -12.70
C PHE A 307 2.89 9.75 -12.59
N VAL A 308 3.09 10.91 -11.97
CA VAL A 308 4.39 11.46 -11.63
C VAL A 308 4.41 11.78 -10.14
N HIS A 309 5.44 11.32 -9.46
CA HIS A 309 5.80 11.74 -8.11
C HIS A 309 7.19 12.36 -8.12
N ALA A 310 7.34 13.53 -7.49
CA ALA A 310 8.62 14.17 -7.28
C ALA A 310 8.73 14.64 -5.83
N GLU A 311 9.87 14.39 -5.20
CA GLU A 311 10.20 14.85 -3.86
C GLU A 311 11.64 15.37 -3.82
N ALA A 312 11.86 16.46 -3.09
CA ALA A 312 13.19 16.96 -2.75
C ALA A 312 13.21 17.35 -1.28
N GLY A 313 14.20 16.85 -0.54
CA GLY A 313 14.31 17.04 0.90
C GLY A 313 15.71 17.40 1.36
N TYR A 314 15.78 17.98 2.56
CA TYR A 314 17.03 18.17 3.29
C TYR A 314 16.85 17.74 4.74
N THR A 315 17.69 16.82 5.20
CA THR A 315 17.75 16.43 6.62
C THR A 315 18.85 17.22 7.30
N PHE A 316 18.51 18.05 8.29
CA PHE A 316 19.51 18.84 9.01
C PHE A 316 20.29 17.98 10.00
N LYS A 317 21.58 18.28 10.16
CA LYS A 317 22.44 17.63 11.16
C LYS A 317 22.19 18.26 12.55
N ALA A 318 21.12 17.85 13.21
CA ALA A 318 20.77 18.26 14.58
C ALA A 318 20.33 17.04 15.40
N ALA A 319 20.35 17.15 16.73
CA ALA A 319 20.00 16.05 17.65
C ALA A 319 18.59 15.50 17.44
N TRP A 320 17.67 16.32 16.93
CA TRP A 320 16.27 15.97 16.71
C TRP A 320 15.95 15.56 15.26
N THR A 321 16.99 15.43 14.42
CA THR A 321 16.96 15.01 13.00
C THR A 321 15.82 15.64 12.18
N PRO A 322 15.66 16.99 12.20
CA PRO A 322 14.57 17.59 11.45
C PRO A 322 14.83 17.43 9.96
N ARG A 323 13.77 17.13 9.21
CA ARG A 323 13.77 17.06 7.74
C ARG A 323 12.65 17.94 7.20
N LEU A 324 12.98 18.72 6.19
CA LEU A 324 12.00 19.47 5.41
C LEU A 324 12.01 18.92 3.98
N SER A 325 10.86 18.57 3.43
CA SER A 325 10.72 18.15 2.04
C SER A 325 9.56 18.84 1.32
N LEU A 326 9.77 19.07 0.03
CA LEU A 326 8.74 19.47 -0.93
C LEU A 326 8.39 18.24 -1.75
N HIS A 327 7.10 18.00 -1.96
CA HIS A 327 6.62 16.90 -2.77
C HIS A 327 5.55 17.37 -3.75
N TYR A 328 5.47 16.70 -4.89
CA TYR A 328 4.54 16.99 -5.96
C TYR A 328 4.04 15.68 -6.57
N ASP A 329 2.72 15.54 -6.64
CA ASP A 329 2.06 14.42 -7.29
C ASP A 329 1.18 14.90 -8.43
N HIS A 330 1.22 14.19 -9.55
CA HIS A 330 0.40 14.44 -10.72
C HIS A 330 -0.12 13.11 -11.29
N ALA A 331 -1.40 12.83 -11.11
CA ALA A 331 -2.09 11.65 -11.62
C ALA A 331 -3.18 12.05 -12.60
N SER A 332 -3.17 11.48 -13.80
CA SER A 332 -4.18 11.78 -14.81
C SER A 332 -5.60 11.42 -14.35
N GLY A 333 -6.58 12.26 -14.72
CA GLY A 333 -8.00 12.03 -14.55
C GLY A 333 -8.66 11.56 -15.85
N ASP A 334 -9.91 11.10 -15.74
CA ASP A 334 -10.65 10.64 -16.89
C ASP A 334 -11.26 11.81 -17.67
N SER A 335 -11.08 11.82 -18.99
CA SER A 335 -11.72 12.82 -19.84
C SER A 335 -13.21 12.53 -20.04
N ALA A 336 -13.96 13.52 -20.54
CA ALA A 336 -15.34 13.34 -20.94
C ALA A 336 -15.50 12.56 -22.28
N ASN A 337 -14.41 12.18 -22.95
CA ASN A 337 -14.46 11.42 -24.19
C ASN A 337 -14.82 9.95 -23.91
N PRO A 338 -15.99 9.45 -24.36
CA PRO A 338 -16.41 8.09 -24.07
C PRO A 338 -15.58 7.01 -24.80
N ASN A 339 -14.77 7.40 -25.79
CA ASN A 339 -13.99 6.46 -26.61
C ASN A 339 -12.56 6.26 -26.10
N SER A 340 -12.24 6.73 -24.90
CA SER A 340 -10.92 6.59 -24.28
C SER A 340 -11.03 6.62 -22.78
N TYR A 341 -10.13 5.92 -22.09
CA TYR A 341 -10.03 5.99 -20.64
C TYR A 341 -8.66 6.52 -20.21
N THR A 342 -8.65 7.53 -19.35
CA THR A 342 -7.45 8.35 -19.08
C THR A 342 -7.11 8.51 -17.60
N ARG A 343 -7.96 7.98 -16.71
CA ARG A 343 -7.70 7.98 -15.27
C ARG A 343 -6.72 6.89 -14.86
N PHE A 344 -5.68 7.29 -14.11
CA PHE A 344 -4.65 6.38 -13.61
C PHE A 344 -5.18 5.33 -12.63
N ASP A 345 -4.78 4.07 -12.83
CA ASP A 345 -5.08 2.95 -11.93
C ASP A 345 -3.86 2.62 -11.04
N THR A 346 -4.07 2.61 -9.72
CA THR A 346 -3.01 2.36 -8.73
C THR A 346 -2.66 0.88 -8.52
N LEU A 347 -3.28 -0.02 -9.28
CA LEU A 347 -3.18 -1.46 -9.14
C LEU A 347 -3.44 -1.88 -7.67
N TYR A 348 -2.44 -2.49 -7.03
CA TYR A 348 -2.51 -3.01 -5.66
C TYR A 348 -1.64 -2.19 -4.69
N GLY A 349 -1.36 -0.93 -5.03
CA GLY A 349 -0.48 -0.03 -4.28
C GLY A 349 -1.07 0.48 -2.98
N ALA A 350 -0.19 0.80 -2.04
CA ALA A 350 -0.56 1.47 -0.79
C ALA A 350 -0.53 2.98 -0.98
N ARG A 351 -1.33 3.74 -0.20
CA ARG A 351 -1.43 5.20 -0.33
C ARG A 351 -1.14 6.00 0.95
N ARG A 352 -0.93 5.31 2.09
CA ARG A 352 -0.75 5.93 3.42
C ARG A 352 0.40 6.92 3.49
N PHE A 353 1.54 6.53 2.91
CA PHE A 353 2.78 7.27 3.06
C PHE A 353 2.81 8.56 2.26
N ASP A 354 2.11 8.56 1.12
CA ASP A 354 1.98 9.75 0.28
C ASP A 354 0.80 10.63 0.71
N TYR A 355 -0.37 10.09 1.08
CA TYR A 355 -1.62 10.88 1.17
C TYR A 355 -2.32 10.85 2.52
N GLY A 356 -1.75 10.18 3.51
CA GLY A 356 -2.35 10.07 4.82
C GLY A 356 -3.28 8.87 4.99
N PRO A 357 -4.05 8.82 6.10
CA PRO A 357 -4.81 7.66 6.54
C PRO A 357 -5.77 7.10 5.48
N THR A 358 -5.93 5.77 5.41
CA THR A 358 -6.59 5.13 4.25
C THR A 358 -7.85 4.32 4.55
N SER A 359 -8.18 4.08 5.83
CA SER A 359 -9.36 3.32 6.25
C SER A 359 -10.61 4.20 6.18
N LEU A 360 -11.18 4.69 7.30
CA LEU A 360 -12.36 5.56 7.23
C LEU A 360 -12.11 6.85 6.42
N TYR A 361 -10.89 7.36 6.46
CA TYR A 361 -10.43 8.46 5.63
C TYR A 361 -10.13 8.01 4.18
N GLY A 362 -9.09 8.53 3.54
CA GLY A 362 -8.69 8.17 2.18
C GLY A 362 -9.39 8.97 1.09
N ALA A 363 -9.63 10.28 1.32
CA ALA A 363 -10.17 11.18 0.30
C ALA A 363 -9.25 11.28 -0.92
N VAL A 364 -7.93 11.28 -0.68
CA VAL A 364 -6.90 11.47 -1.70
C VAL A 364 -6.35 10.13 -2.19
N GLN A 365 -6.12 10.04 -3.50
CA GLN A 365 -5.57 8.88 -4.21
C GLN A 365 -4.84 9.38 -5.46
N ARG A 366 -3.93 8.56 -5.99
CA ARG A 366 -3.21 8.80 -7.25
C ARG A 366 -4.12 8.62 -8.46
N ALA A 367 -5.20 9.38 -8.54
CA ALA A 367 -6.11 9.36 -9.67
C ALA A 367 -6.85 10.70 -9.73
N ASN A 368 -6.76 11.38 -10.88
CA ASN A 368 -7.29 12.72 -11.06
C ASN A 368 -6.80 13.72 -9.98
N LEU A 369 -5.48 13.91 -9.90
CA LEU A 369 -4.84 14.68 -8.83
C LEU A 369 -3.66 15.51 -9.33
N ILE A 370 -3.61 16.78 -8.95
CA ILE A 370 -2.40 17.60 -8.92
C ILE A 370 -2.23 18.10 -7.47
N SER A 371 -1.10 17.79 -6.85
CA SER A 371 -0.90 18.02 -5.41
C SER A 371 0.54 18.39 -5.06
N PRO A 372 0.91 19.69 -5.11
CA PRO A 372 2.10 20.17 -4.44
C PRO A 372 1.87 20.21 -2.91
N GLY A 373 2.93 19.89 -2.16
CA GLY A 373 2.91 19.93 -0.71
C GLY A 373 4.30 20.06 -0.09
N ILE A 374 4.29 20.24 1.22
CA ILE A 374 5.46 20.38 2.07
C ILE A 374 5.28 19.50 3.30
N ARG A 375 6.38 18.88 3.73
CA ARG A 375 6.38 18.01 4.90
C ARG A 375 7.55 18.35 5.80
N PHE A 376 7.26 18.42 7.09
CA PHE A 376 8.24 18.58 8.15
C PHE A 376 8.22 17.34 9.03
N GLU A 377 9.37 16.69 9.21
CA GLU A 377 9.51 15.45 9.97
C GLU A 377 10.62 15.57 11.00
N ILE A 378 10.47 14.86 12.12
CA ILE A 378 11.47 14.80 13.19
C ILE A 378 11.62 13.37 13.71
N ALA A 379 12.84 13.03 14.12
CA ALA A 379 13.15 11.75 14.77
C ALA A 379 14.26 11.96 15.80
N PRO A 380 13.91 12.40 17.02
CA PRO A 380 14.92 12.79 17.99
C PRO A 380 15.65 11.64 18.67
N ASP A 381 15.00 10.49 18.77
CA ASP A 381 15.60 9.25 19.23
C ASP A 381 14.94 8.05 18.50
N PRO A 382 15.42 6.81 18.71
CA PRO A 382 14.84 5.62 18.08
C PRO A 382 13.39 5.30 18.49
N ASP A 383 12.90 5.87 19.59
CA ASP A 383 11.64 5.49 20.19
C ASP A 383 10.47 6.35 19.71
N TRP A 384 10.69 7.55 19.17
CA TRP A 384 9.62 8.31 18.52
C TRP A 384 10.01 9.11 17.28
N ASP A 385 8.99 9.35 16.48
CA ASP A 385 9.01 10.26 15.35
C ASP A 385 7.67 10.98 15.21
N ALA A 386 7.71 12.14 14.58
CA ALA A 386 6.52 12.89 14.26
C ALA A 386 6.68 13.61 12.92
N PHE A 387 5.55 13.93 12.29
CA PHE A 387 5.54 14.81 11.15
C PHE A 387 4.27 15.67 11.08
N VAL A 388 4.39 16.77 10.34
CA VAL A 388 3.27 17.54 9.82
C VAL A 388 3.43 17.67 8.31
N ASP A 389 2.36 17.41 7.58
CA ASP A 389 2.28 17.48 6.13
C ASP A 389 1.17 18.45 5.73
N TYR A 390 1.44 19.30 4.75
CA TYR A 390 0.45 20.18 4.14
C TYR A 390 0.51 20.05 2.62
N ARG A 391 -0.65 19.97 1.99
CA ARG A 391 -0.77 19.95 0.52
C ARG A 391 -2.02 20.64 0.02
N THR A 392 -1.92 21.15 -1.20
CA THR A 392 -3.10 21.59 -1.97
C THR A 392 -3.58 20.46 -2.86
N LEU A 393 -4.89 20.40 -3.11
CA LEU A 393 -5.51 19.31 -3.84
C LEU A 393 -6.29 19.88 -5.02
N TRP A 394 -5.89 19.49 -6.22
CA TRP A 394 -6.52 19.89 -7.46
C TRP A 394 -6.86 18.65 -8.30
N LEU A 395 -7.91 18.74 -9.12
CA LEU A 395 -8.21 17.76 -10.15
C LEU A 395 -7.31 18.05 -11.35
N GLU A 396 -6.81 16.98 -11.98
CA GLU A 396 -6.13 17.07 -13.27
C GLU A 396 -7.15 17.26 -14.40
N ASN A 397 -8.27 16.53 -14.31
CA ASN A 397 -9.42 16.65 -15.19
C ASN A 397 -10.68 17.11 -14.42
N PRO A 398 -11.29 18.27 -14.75
CA PRO A 398 -12.44 18.80 -14.02
C PRO A 398 -13.72 17.98 -14.18
N THR A 399 -13.80 17.07 -15.18
CA THR A 399 -15.02 16.30 -15.47
C THR A 399 -15.05 14.93 -14.80
N ASP A 400 -13.94 14.50 -14.20
CA ASP A 400 -13.81 13.24 -13.47
C ASP A 400 -14.02 13.43 -11.96
N SER A 401 -14.25 12.33 -11.26
CA SER A 401 -14.32 12.29 -9.81
C SER A 401 -12.98 12.68 -9.17
N PHE A 402 -13.03 13.47 -8.10
CA PHE A 402 -11.83 13.79 -7.34
C PHE A 402 -11.36 12.56 -6.56
N ALA A 403 -10.19 12.03 -6.93
CA ALA A 403 -9.54 10.94 -6.22
C ALA A 403 -10.53 9.82 -5.82
N ALA A 404 -10.51 9.32 -4.59
CA ALA A 404 -11.37 8.22 -4.15
C ALA A 404 -12.71 8.69 -3.55
N THR A 405 -13.05 9.97 -3.70
CA THR A 405 -14.21 10.55 -3.00
C THR A 405 -15.55 10.19 -3.64
N GLY A 406 -15.55 9.93 -4.95
CA GLY A 406 -16.78 9.80 -5.75
C GLY A 406 -17.47 11.13 -6.05
N VAL A 407 -16.99 12.26 -5.51
CA VAL A 407 -17.52 13.60 -5.83
C VAL A 407 -17.10 13.97 -7.24
N ARG A 408 -18.08 14.29 -8.09
CA ARG A 408 -17.89 14.48 -9.53
C ARG A 408 -18.89 15.49 -10.09
N ASP A 409 -18.40 16.38 -10.95
CA ASP A 409 -19.22 17.22 -11.82
C ASP A 409 -18.85 16.95 -13.28
N ARG A 410 -19.71 16.24 -14.02
CA ARG A 410 -19.46 15.90 -15.43
C ARG A 410 -19.38 17.13 -16.35
N THR A 411 -19.87 18.30 -15.91
CA THR A 411 -19.80 19.54 -16.69
C THR A 411 -18.49 20.32 -16.45
N GLY A 412 -17.73 19.97 -15.42
CA GLY A 412 -16.51 20.68 -15.03
C GLY A 412 -16.72 22.08 -14.47
N ARG A 413 -17.97 22.49 -14.19
CA ARG A 413 -18.31 23.86 -13.74
C ARG A 413 -17.97 24.11 -12.27
N SER A 414 -17.77 23.04 -11.50
CA SER A 414 -17.34 23.11 -10.09
C SER A 414 -15.85 23.47 -9.92
N GLY A 415 -15.13 23.68 -11.03
CA GLY A 415 -13.71 24.01 -11.04
C GLY A 415 -12.82 22.78 -10.84
N THR A 416 -11.55 23.03 -10.51
CA THR A 416 -10.55 21.98 -10.26
C THR A 416 -10.04 21.96 -8.83
N PHE A 417 -10.37 22.95 -7.99
CA PHE A 417 -9.84 23.01 -6.64
C PHE A 417 -10.64 22.14 -5.67
N ALA A 418 -10.04 21.05 -5.20
CA ALA A 418 -10.66 20.14 -4.24
C ALA A 418 -10.42 20.56 -2.78
N GLY A 419 -9.37 21.32 -2.50
CA GLY A 419 -9.13 21.90 -1.18
C GLY A 419 -7.69 21.82 -0.69
N HIS A 420 -7.54 21.86 0.64
CA HIS A 420 -6.26 21.70 1.32
C HIS A 420 -6.33 20.52 2.28
N GLN A 421 -5.22 19.78 2.42
CA GLN A 421 -5.09 18.77 3.47
C GLN A 421 -3.92 19.11 4.39
N ILE A 422 -4.17 19.00 5.69
CA ILE A 422 -3.17 19.03 6.74
C ILE A 422 -3.18 17.68 7.43
N GLU A 423 -2.04 17.02 7.57
CA GLU A 423 -1.89 15.79 8.32
C GLU A 423 -0.84 15.96 9.41
N GLY A 424 -1.11 15.42 10.60
CA GLY A 424 -0.11 15.25 11.65
C GLY A 424 -0.06 13.80 12.11
N ARG A 425 1.13 13.29 12.41
CA ARG A 425 1.33 11.98 13.05
C ARG A 425 2.36 12.08 14.17
N LEU A 426 2.09 11.36 15.25
CA LEU A 426 3.06 11.02 16.29
C LEU A 426 3.10 9.50 16.45
N ARG A 427 4.29 8.93 16.39
CA ARG A 427 4.55 7.51 16.67
C ARG A 427 5.54 7.40 17.83
N TYR A 428 5.23 6.55 18.81
CA TYR A 428 6.06 6.35 20.00
C TYR A 428 6.08 4.89 20.45
N TRP A 429 7.25 4.33 20.70
CA TRP A 429 7.44 3.01 21.29
C TRP A 429 7.24 3.08 22.81
N LEU A 430 6.09 2.58 23.29
CA LEU A 430 5.79 2.43 24.73
C LEU A 430 6.68 1.37 25.38
N VAL A 431 6.91 0.29 24.64
CA VAL A 431 7.93 -0.72 24.95
C VAL A 431 8.77 -0.86 23.70
N PRO A 432 10.06 -0.49 23.72
CA PRO A 432 10.93 -0.52 22.56
C PRO A 432 10.78 -1.83 21.78
N ARG A 433 10.35 -1.72 20.51
CA ARG A 433 10.19 -2.82 19.54
C ARG A 433 9.11 -3.86 19.84
N SER A 434 8.34 -3.72 20.92
CA SER A 434 7.25 -4.64 21.27
C SER A 434 5.88 -3.98 21.30
N VAL A 435 5.80 -2.71 21.71
CA VAL A 435 4.53 -1.98 21.77
C VAL A 435 4.74 -0.59 21.22
N VAL A 436 4.14 -0.30 20.06
CA VAL A 436 4.15 1.04 19.46
C VAL A 436 2.76 1.65 19.48
N LEU A 437 2.72 2.92 19.85
CA LEU A 437 1.56 3.79 19.70
C LEU A 437 1.75 4.63 18.42
N ASP A 438 0.78 4.61 17.53
CA ASP A 438 0.70 5.45 16.33
C ASP A 438 -0.62 6.22 16.36
N SER A 439 -0.52 7.55 16.41
CA SER A 439 -1.68 8.45 16.42
C SER A 439 -1.53 9.50 15.34
N GLY A 440 -2.65 9.90 14.75
CA GLY A 440 -2.62 10.94 13.73
C GLY A 440 -3.97 11.57 13.47
N VAL A 441 -3.92 12.74 12.83
CA VAL A 441 -5.07 13.55 12.45
C VAL A 441 -4.91 13.97 10.99
N ALA A 442 -6.00 13.97 10.23
CA ALA A 442 -6.07 14.57 8.91
C ALA A 442 -7.24 15.56 8.87
N TYR A 443 -6.98 16.78 8.40
CA TYR A 443 -7.97 17.83 8.22
C TYR A 443 -8.03 18.24 6.75
N LEU A 444 -9.20 18.07 6.13
CA LEU A 444 -9.48 18.40 4.74
C LEU A 444 -10.39 19.63 4.70
N LEU A 445 -9.78 20.77 4.37
CA LEU A 445 -10.49 22.01 4.09
C LEU A 445 -11.05 21.90 2.67
N LYS A 446 -12.36 21.70 2.53
CA LYS A 446 -12.96 21.41 1.23
C LYS A 446 -12.92 22.65 0.34
N GLY A 447 -12.47 22.48 -0.90
CA GLY A 447 -12.52 23.50 -1.95
C GLY A 447 -13.83 23.47 -2.72
N ASP A 448 -13.87 24.20 -3.84
CA ASP A 448 -15.08 24.35 -4.66
C ASP A 448 -15.62 23.02 -5.17
N VAL A 449 -14.75 22.09 -5.61
CA VAL A 449 -15.22 20.79 -6.12
C VAL A 449 -15.91 19.98 -5.03
N LEU A 450 -15.34 19.97 -3.82
CA LEU A 450 -15.89 19.20 -2.69
C LEU A 450 -17.05 19.90 -1.96
N ARG A 451 -17.40 21.13 -2.36
CA ARG A 451 -18.54 21.89 -1.82
C ARG A 451 -19.68 22.05 -2.82
N ASN A 452 -19.36 22.26 -4.11
CA ASN A 452 -20.30 22.74 -5.11
C ASN A 452 -20.65 21.70 -6.18
N ALA A 453 -19.92 20.58 -6.28
CA ALA A 453 -20.26 19.53 -7.24
C ALA A 453 -21.67 18.97 -6.95
N PRO A 454 -22.43 18.55 -7.98
CA PRO A 454 -23.83 18.15 -7.82
C PRO A 454 -24.09 17.05 -6.80
N ASN A 455 -23.10 16.18 -6.56
CA ASN A 455 -23.18 15.10 -5.58
C ASN A 455 -22.31 15.34 -4.33
N ALA A 456 -21.75 16.54 -4.15
CA ALA A 456 -20.96 16.88 -2.98
C ALA A 456 -21.84 16.87 -1.71
N PRO A 457 -21.38 16.25 -0.61
CA PRO A 457 -22.13 16.24 0.64
C PRO A 457 -22.06 17.60 1.36
N ASN A 458 -23.20 18.08 1.85
CA ASN A 458 -23.28 19.30 2.65
C ASN A 458 -22.92 19.05 4.13
N THR A 459 -21.63 18.86 4.42
CA THR A 459 -21.15 18.42 5.75
C THR A 459 -20.01 19.28 6.31
N GLY A 460 -19.66 20.40 5.65
CA GLY A 460 -18.50 21.22 6.04
C GLY A 460 -17.16 20.52 5.78
N ASP A 461 -16.08 21.02 6.39
CA ASP A 461 -14.73 20.44 6.26
C ASP A 461 -14.62 19.08 6.96
N THR A 462 -13.75 18.19 6.46
CA THR A 462 -13.58 16.86 7.06
C THR A 462 -12.47 16.88 8.10
N ILE A 463 -12.74 16.31 9.27
CA ILE A 463 -11.71 15.97 10.26
C ILE A 463 -11.71 14.45 10.48
N TYR A 464 -10.52 13.88 10.52
CA TYR A 464 -10.30 12.48 10.83
C TYR A 464 -9.21 12.36 11.89
N GLY A 465 -9.40 11.45 12.83
CA GLY A 465 -8.40 11.11 13.84
C GLY A 465 -8.34 9.62 14.10
N TYR A 466 -7.17 9.12 14.46
CA TYR A 466 -6.98 7.73 14.86
C TYR A 466 -5.94 7.57 15.97
N MET A 467 -6.08 6.46 16.69
CA MET A 467 -5.08 5.95 17.61
C MET A 467 -4.97 4.44 17.42
N THR A 468 -3.75 3.97 17.20
CA THR A 468 -3.42 2.57 16.97
C THR A 468 -2.36 2.14 17.96
N THR A 469 -2.56 1.01 18.62
CA THR A 469 -1.49 0.35 19.38
C THR A 469 -1.15 -0.92 18.63
N THR A 470 0.14 -1.16 18.34
CA THR A 470 0.59 -2.43 17.74
C THR A 470 1.49 -3.17 18.72
N PHE A 471 1.09 -4.40 19.02
CA PHE A 471 1.86 -5.36 19.79
C PHE A 471 2.60 -6.27 18.81
N PHE A 472 3.91 -6.44 19.02
CA PHE A 472 4.76 -7.35 18.28
C PHE A 472 5.19 -8.47 19.21
N PHE A 473 5.09 -9.71 18.74
CA PHE A 473 5.52 -10.90 19.48
C PHE A 473 6.12 -11.92 18.53
#